data_AF-A0A3C1B388-F1
#
_entry.id   AF-A0A3C1B388-F1
#
_cell.length_a   1.000
_cell.length_b   1.000
_cell.length_c   1.000
_cell.angle_alpha   90.00
_cell.angle_beta   90.00
_cell.angle_gamma   90.00
#
_symmetry.space_group_name_H-M   'P 1'
#
loop_
_entity.id
_entity.type
_entity.pdbx_description
1 polymer ?
#
loop_
_entity_poly.entity_id
_entity_poly.type
_entity_poly.pdbx_seq_one_letter_code
_entity_poly.pdbx_strand_id
1 'polypeptide(L)'
;MKLELLDGEFAIAQLDDFSCVNWQQPFVFVARTDDEYSLVCPAKLLPAHCRNVSAGWRGLRIAGQLDFALTGVMAGIANVLAAA
;
A
#
# COMPACT_ATOMS: atom_id res chain seq x y z
N MET A 1 -2.37 -20.22 -0.01
CA MET A 1 -2.15 -18.79 0.24
C MET A 1 -3.15 -18.33 1.28
N LYS A 2 -2.71 -17.88 2.45
CA LYS A 2 -3.60 -17.35 3.50
C LYS A 2 -3.48 -15.82 3.50
N LEU A 3 -4.60 -15.12 3.37
CA LEU A 3 -4.65 -13.66 3.47
C LEU A 3 -5.01 -13.27 4.90
N GLU A 4 -4.31 -12.26 5.42
CA GLU A 4 -4.56 -11.67 6.73
C GLU A 4 -4.92 -10.20 6.56
N LEU A 5 -6.02 -9.81 7.19
CA LEU A 5 -6.45 -8.42 7.24
C LEU A 5 -5.54 -7.63 8.16
N LEU A 6 -5.01 -6.52 7.65
CA LEU A 6 -4.26 -5.56 8.45
C LEU A 6 -5.23 -4.71 9.27
N ASP A 7 -4.81 -4.41 10.50
CA ASP A 7 -5.57 -3.56 11.40
C ASP A 7 -5.58 -2.10 10.93
N GLY A 8 -6.73 -1.46 11.11
CA GLY A 8 -6.93 -0.07 10.74
C GLY A 8 -7.22 0.16 9.26
N GLU A 9 -7.30 1.44 8.93
CA GLU A 9 -7.52 1.95 7.58
C GLU A 9 -6.23 2.54 7.04
N PHE A 10 -6.06 2.40 5.73
CA PHE A 10 -4.97 2.92 4.95
C PHE A 10 -5.46 4.06 4.06
N ALA A 11 -4.51 4.87 3.63
CA ALA A 11 -4.73 5.87 2.62
C ALA A 11 -3.59 5.86 1.60
N ILE A 12 -3.93 6.29 0.40
CA ILE A 12 -3.02 6.50 -0.73
C ILE A 12 -2.97 8.01 -0.97
N ALA A 13 -1.78 8.58 -0.95
CA ALA A 13 -1.58 10.01 -1.12
C ALA A 13 -0.55 10.31 -2.21
N GLN A 14 -0.84 11.32 -3.01
CA GLN A 14 0.10 11.91 -3.96
C GLN A 14 0.82 13.08 -3.26
N LEU A 15 2.15 13.11 -3.35
CA LEU A 15 3.03 14.09 -2.69
C LEU A 15 3.81 14.89 -3.72
N ASP A 16 4.32 16.07 -3.36
CA ASP A 16 5.24 16.83 -4.23
C ASP A 16 6.63 16.17 -4.31
N ASP A 17 7.10 15.62 -3.19
CA ASP A 17 8.29 14.80 -3.05
C ASP A 17 8.16 13.92 -1.78
N PHE A 18 9.23 13.22 -1.39
CA PHE A 18 9.22 12.36 -0.20
C PHE A 18 9.74 13.03 1.09
N SER A 19 9.94 14.35 1.11
CA SER A 19 10.49 15.07 2.27
C SER A 19 9.58 15.00 3.50
N CYS A 20 8.26 14.92 3.30
CA CYS A 20 7.27 14.82 4.36
C CYS A 20 6.98 13.38 4.84
N VAL A 21 7.62 12.38 4.22
CA VAL A 21 7.41 10.96 4.58
C VAL A 21 8.12 10.64 5.90
N ASN A 22 7.35 10.21 6.90
CA ASN A 22 7.90 9.66 8.12
C ASN A 22 8.26 8.17 7.93
N TRP A 23 9.52 7.86 7.70
CA TRP A 23 10.01 6.50 7.46
C TRP A 23 9.97 5.58 8.70
N GLN A 24 9.74 6.13 9.89
CA GLN A 24 9.71 5.35 11.13
C GLN A 24 8.32 4.81 11.47
N GLN A 25 7.29 5.21 10.71
CA GLN A 25 5.92 4.77 10.96
C GLN A 25 5.69 3.33 10.46
N PRO A 26 4.72 2.59 11.04
CA PRO A 26 4.36 1.27 10.53
C PRO A 26 3.75 1.39 9.13
N PHE A 27 4.15 0.48 8.23
CA PHE A 27 3.69 0.40 6.85
C PHE A 27 3.92 1.69 6.05
N VAL A 28 5.09 1.78 5.40
CA VAL A 28 5.44 2.87 4.49
C VAL A 28 5.75 2.26 3.13
N PHE A 29 4.83 2.42 2.19
CA PHE A 29 5.06 2.04 0.81
C PHE A 29 5.13 3.30 -0.02
N VAL A 30 6.29 3.54 -0.63
CA VAL A 30 6.48 4.65 -1.55
C VAL A 30 6.65 4.13 -2.96
N ALA A 31 6.10 4.83 -3.92
CA ALA A 31 6.32 4.61 -5.33
C ALA A 31 6.67 5.95 -5.97
N ARG A 32 7.77 5.98 -6.72
CA ARG A 32 8.11 7.09 -7.60
C ARG A 32 8.02 6.60 -9.03
N THR A 33 7.25 7.32 -9.83
CA THR A 33 7.23 7.16 -11.28
C THR A 33 7.85 8.39 -11.93
N ASP A 34 7.80 8.44 -13.26
CA ASP A 34 8.06 9.63 -14.04
C ASP A 34 7.01 10.73 -13.86
N ASP A 35 5.80 10.38 -13.41
CA ASP A 35 4.67 11.31 -13.22
C ASP A 35 4.43 11.73 -11.76
N GLU A 36 4.74 10.89 -10.77
CA GLU A 36 4.33 11.17 -9.39
C GLU A 36 5.20 10.57 -8.27
N TYR A 37 4.94 11.09 -7.07
CA TYR A 37 5.40 10.55 -5.79
C TYR A 37 4.17 10.08 -5.00
N SER A 38 4.05 8.77 -4.80
CA SER A 38 2.90 8.15 -4.15
C SER A 38 3.31 7.50 -2.82
N LEU A 39 2.49 7.69 -1.80
CA LEU A 39 2.65 7.12 -0.46
C LEU A 39 1.39 6.33 -0.09
N VAL A 40 1.58 5.08 0.33
CA VAL A 40 0.56 4.29 1.02
C VAL A 40 1.00 4.09 2.47
N CYS A 41 0.14 4.50 3.40
CA CYS A 41 0.38 4.39 4.85
C CYS A 41 -0.94 4.31 5.64
N PRO A 42 -0.91 4.03 6.95
CA PRO A 42 -2.10 4.13 7.79
C PRO A 42 -2.72 5.53 7.69
N ALA A 43 -4.04 5.62 7.49
CA ALA A 43 -4.72 6.88 7.20
C ALA A 43 -4.51 7.97 8.28
N LYS A 44 -4.35 7.54 9.54
CA LYS A 44 -4.07 8.43 10.69
C LYS A 44 -2.66 9.02 10.69
N LEU A 45 -1.75 8.48 9.87
CA LEU A 45 -0.34 8.86 9.80
C LEU A 45 -0.01 9.53 8.45
N LEU A 46 -1.03 9.96 7.70
CA LEU A 46 -0.84 10.77 6.52
C LEU A 46 -0.11 12.07 6.87
N PRO A 47 0.83 12.53 6.02
CA PRO A 47 1.40 13.85 6.17
C PRO A 47 0.36 14.94 5.94
N ALA A 48 0.56 16.11 6.54
CA ALA A 48 -0.40 17.22 6.48
C ALA A 48 -0.58 17.81 5.07
N HIS A 49 0.46 17.71 4.23
CA HIS A 49 0.47 18.26 2.88
C HIS A 49 0.55 17.14 1.86
N CYS A 50 -0.60 16.82 1.28
CA CYS A 50 -0.74 15.91 0.14
C CYS A 50 -1.48 16.64 -0.98
N ARG A 51 -1.10 16.38 -2.23
CA ARG A 51 -1.80 16.93 -3.40
C ARG A 51 -3.18 16.31 -3.57
N ASN A 52 -3.24 14.98 -3.44
CA ASN A 52 -4.46 14.18 -3.54
C ASN A 52 -4.42 13.07 -2.50
N VAL A 53 -5.59 12.70 -1.96
CA VAL A 53 -5.72 11.62 -0.96
C VAL A 53 -6.93 10.74 -1.28
N SER A 54 -6.71 9.44 -1.29
CA SER A 54 -7.75 8.42 -1.29
C SER A 54 -7.67 7.65 0.03
N ALA A 55 -8.69 7.77 0.88
CA ALA A 55 -8.76 7.16 2.22
C ALA A 55 -9.77 6.02 2.29
N GLY A 56 -9.84 5.33 3.44
CA GLY A 56 -10.80 4.25 3.69
C GLY A 56 -10.38 2.89 3.14
N TRP A 57 -9.11 2.73 2.75
CA TRP A 57 -8.61 1.46 2.23
C TRP A 57 -8.37 0.44 3.35
N ARG A 58 -8.54 -0.85 3.04
CA ARG A 58 -8.14 -1.96 3.91
C ARG A 58 -6.94 -2.68 3.32
N GLY A 59 -5.94 -2.95 4.16
CA GLY A 59 -4.75 -3.69 3.75
C GLY A 59 -4.92 -5.20 3.96
N LEU A 60 -4.49 -6.00 3.00
CA LEU A 60 -4.37 -7.45 3.12
C LEU A 60 -2.89 -7.82 2.96
N ARG A 61 -2.38 -8.72 3.80
CA ARG A 61 -1.06 -9.34 3.63
C ARG A 61 -1.19 -10.84 3.37
N ILE A 62 -0.24 -11.40 2.65
CA ILE A 62 -0.08 -12.85 2.57
C ILE A 62 0.65 -13.30 3.84
N ALA A 63 0.09 -14.26 4.57
CA ALA A 63 0.74 -14.82 5.75
C ALA A 63 1.92 -15.71 5.33
N GLY A 64 3.08 -15.49 5.94
CA GLY A 64 4.32 -16.22 5.64
C GLY A 64 5.20 -15.51 4.61
N GLN A 65 6.23 -16.21 4.14
CA GLN A 65 7.16 -15.69 3.15
C GLN A 65 6.71 -16.08 1.74
N LEU A 66 6.73 -15.11 0.82
CA LEU A 66 6.58 -15.37 -0.60
C LEU A 66 7.96 -15.55 -1.22
N ASP A 67 8.15 -16.63 -1.98
CA ASP A 67 9.36 -16.83 -2.77
C ASP A 67 9.35 -15.89 -3.98
N PHE A 68 10.40 -15.09 -4.14
CA PHE A 68 10.55 -14.13 -5.23
C PHE A 68 10.66 -14.78 -6.62
N ALA A 69 10.97 -16.08 -6.69
CA ALA A 69 10.99 -16.83 -7.94
C ALA A 69 9.59 -17.28 -8.41
N LEU A 70 8.56 -17.11 -7.58
CA LEU A 70 7.20 -17.54 -7.93
C LEU A 70 6.60 -16.65 -9.02
N THR A 71 6.44 -17.20 -10.21
CA THR A 71 5.66 -16.59 -11.28
C THR A 71 4.17 -16.90 -11.11
N GLY A 72 3.30 -15.97 -11.51
CA GLY A 72 1.84 -16.19 -11.51
C GLY A 72 1.12 -16.00 -10.17
N VAL A 73 1.81 -15.75 -9.05
CA VAL A 73 1.16 -15.52 -7.75
C VAL A 73 0.21 -14.32 -7.79
N MET A 74 0.65 -13.21 -8.40
CA MET A 74 -0.19 -12.01 -8.54
C MET A 74 -1.47 -12.30 -9.34
N ALA A 75 -1.38 -13.12 -10.39
CA ALA A 75 -2.54 -13.52 -11.18
C ALA A 75 -3.52 -14.37 -10.35
N GLY A 76 -3.00 -15.29 -9.52
CA GLY A 76 -3.82 -16.06 -8.59
C GLY A 76 -4.58 -15.19 -7.59
N ILE A 77 -3.93 -14.19 -7.00
CA ILE A 77 -4.57 -13.24 -6.07
C ILE A 77 -5.63 -12.41 -6.79
N ALA A 78 -5.26 -11.80 -7.92
CA ALA A 78 -6.14 -10.92 -8.68
C ALA A 78 -7.41 -11.65 -9.15
N ASN A 79 -7.29 -12.89 -9.62
CA ASN A 79 -8.44 -13.68 -10.06
C ASN A 79 -9.45 -13.94 -8.94
N VAL A 80 -8.97 -14.24 -7.72
CA VAL A 80 -9.86 -14.46 -6.57
C VAL A 80 -10.55 -13.16 -6.15
N LEU A 81 -9.80 -12.05 -6.10
CA LEU A 81 -10.36 -10.75 -5.72
C LEU A 81 -11.35 -10.20 -6.76
N ALA A 82 -11.11 -10.46 -8.05
CA ALA A 82 -11.99 -9.99 -9.13
C ALA A 82 -13.30 -10.79 -9.23
N ALA A 83 -13.32 -12.03 -8.74
CA ALA A 83 -14.50 -12.90 -8.79
C ALA A 83 -15.43 -12.77 -7.56
N ALA A 84 -15.04 -11.98 -6.56
CA ALA A 84 -15.78 -11.73 -5.32
C ALA A 84 -16.59 -10.44 -5.40
#